data_AF-A0A432H3S7-F1
#
_entry.id   AF-A0A432H3S7-F1
#
_cell.length_a   1.000
_cell.length_b   1.000
_cell.length_c   1.000
_cell.angle_alpha   90.00
_cell.angle_beta   90.00
_cell.angle_gamma   90.00
#
_symmetry.space_group_name_H-M   'P 1'
#
loop_
_entity.id
_entity.type
_entity.pdbx_description
1 polymer ?
#
loop_
_entity_poly.entity_id
_entity_poly.type
_entity_poly.pdbx_seq_one_letter_code
_entity_poly.pdbx_strand_id
1 'polypeptide(L)' 'MKIFYFELIGLICFFISGLIFIMAGIRSEDYLSTIGSIVWTFACVLWLFPVLSRRNTER' A
#
# COMPACT_ATOMS: atom_id res chain seq x y z
N MET A 1 8.39 14.01 -13.85
CA MET A 1 7.87 12.67 -14.24
C MET A 1 8.59 11.45 -13.64
N LYS A 2 9.91 11.42 -13.39
CA LYS A 2 10.58 10.21 -12.83
C LYS A 2 10.17 9.87 -11.39
N ILE A 3 10.01 10.87 -10.52
CA ILE A 3 9.66 10.69 -9.08
C ILE A 3 8.30 10.01 -8.92
N PHE A 4 7.34 10.36 -9.79
CA PHE A 4 6.01 9.74 -9.81
C PHE A 4 6.04 8.22 -9.95
N TYR A 5 6.87 7.70 -10.88
CA TYR A 5 7.00 6.25 -11.07
C TYR A 5 7.65 5.58 -9.85
N PHE A 6 8.58 6.25 -9.18
CA PHE A 6 9.15 5.75 -7.91
C PHE A 6 8.12 5.71 -6.78
N GLU A 7 7.29 6.75 -6.63
CA GLU A 7 6.19 6.76 -5.64
C GLU A 7 5.18 5.65 -5.94
N LEU A 8 4.80 5.47 -7.21
CA LEU A 8 3.84 4.45 -7.61
C LEU A 8 4.37 3.02 -7.38
N ILE A 9 5.61 2.75 -7.81
CA ILE A 9 6.26 1.44 -7.61
C ILE A 9 6.43 1.17 -6.11
N GLY A 10 6.85 2.18 -5.33
CA GLY A 10 6.96 2.08 -3.87
C GLY A 10 5.63 1.73 -3.22
N LEU A 11 4.54 2.39 -3.63
CA LEU A 11 3.20 2.11 -3.13
C LEU A 11 2.74 0.69 -3.45
N ILE A 12 3.02 0.21 -4.67
CA ILE A 12 2.69 -1.15 -5.10
C ILE A 12 3.46 -2.18 -4.28
N CYS A 13 4.76 -1.98 -4.09
CA CYS A 13 5.59 -2.85 -3.26
C CYS A 13 5.08 -2.88 -1.80
N PHE A 14 4.71 -1.72 -1.24
CA PHE A 14 4.13 -1.63 0.10
C PHE A 14 2.78 -2.33 0.21
N PHE A 15 1.93 -2.19 -0.81
CA PHE A 15 0.66 -2.89 -0.86
C PHE A 15 0.83 -4.41 -0.86
N ILE A 16 1.76 -4.93 -1.67
CA ILE A 16 2.10 -6.36 -1.71
C ILE A 16 2.66 -6.83 -0.37
N SER A 17 3.56 -6.05 0.26
CA SER A 17 4.10 -6.34 1.59
C SER A 17 2.98 -6.46 2.64
N GLY A 18 2.00 -5.54 2.61
CA GLY A 18 0.83 -5.61 3.50
C GLY A 18 0.05 -6.91 3.34
N LEU A 19 -0.19 -7.37 2.10
CA LEU A 19 -0.88 -8.64 1.85
C LEU A 19 -0.11 -9.85 2.41
N ILE A 20 1.22 -9.87 2.24
CA ILE A 20 2.07 -10.94 2.78
C ILE A 20 2.00 -10.95 4.31
N PHE A 21 2.05 -9.77 4.94
CA PHE A 21 1.97 -9.63 6.39
C PHE A 21 0.60 -10.03 6.94
N ILE A 22 -0.49 -9.76 6.23
CA ILE A 22 -1.83 -10.26 6.58
C ILE A 22 -1.81 -11.80 6.58
N MET A 23 -1.31 -12.43 5.51
CA MET A 23 -1.22 -13.90 5.44
C MET A 23 -0.34 -14.48 6.55
N ALA A 24 0.80 -13.85 6.84
CA ALA A 24 1.71 -14.27 7.89
C ALA A 24 1.09 -14.11 9.29
N GLY A 25 0.36 -13.01 9.52
CA GLY A 25 -0.35 -12.74 10.77
C GLY A 25 -1.46 -13.76 11.03
N ILE A 26 -2.29 -14.06 10.00
CA ILE A 26 -3.33 -15.09 10.10
C ILE A 26 -2.71 -16.46 10.42
N ARG A 27 -1.60 -16.83 9.75
CA ARG A 27 -0.92 -18.11 10.00
C ARG A 27 -0.34 -18.21 11.41
N SER A 28 0.12 -17.08 11.97
CA SER A 28 0.76 -17.03 13.28
C SER A 28 -0.23 -16.76 14.41
N GLU A 29 -1.53 -16.68 14.12
CA GLU A 29 -2.60 -16.26 15.04
C GLU A 29 -2.33 -14.88 15.69
N ASP A 30 -1.50 -14.06 15.06
CA ASP A 30 -1.18 -12.70 15.50
C ASP A 30 -2.22 -11.73 14.93
N TYR A 31 -3.33 -11.61 15.66
CA TYR A 31 -4.42 -10.72 15.30
C TYR A 31 -3.99 -9.24 15.30
N LEU A 32 -3.04 -8.84 16.14
CA LEU A 32 -2.58 -7.46 16.23
C LEU A 32 -1.82 -7.07 14.96
N SER A 33 -0.87 -7.90 14.55
CA SER A 33 -0.12 -7.71 13.30
C SER A 33 -1.04 -7.81 12.07
N THR A 34 -2.01 -8.73 12.09
CA THR A 34 -3.00 -8.87 11.01
C THR A 34 -3.83 -7.61 10.83
N ILE A 35 -4.40 -7.06 11.92
CA ILE A 35 -5.21 -5.84 11.87
C ILE A 35 -4.37 -4.65 11.43
N GLY A 36 -3.15 -4.50 11.98
CA GLY A 36 -2.23 -3.44 11.57
C GLY A 36 -1.92 -3.49 10.07
N SER A 37 -1.75 -4.70 9.54
CA SER A 37 -1.46 -4.93 8.12
C SER A 37 -2.67 -4.64 7.23
N ILE A 38 -3.90 -4.95 7.67
CA ILE A 38 -5.13 -4.56 6.97
C ILE A 38 -5.24 -3.03 6.87
N VAL A 39 -5.06 -2.33 7.99
CA VAL A 39 -5.11 -0.86 8.02
C VAL A 39 -4.04 -0.26 7.11
N TRP A 40 -2.84 -0.83 7.12
CA TRP A 40 -1.75 -0.43 6.24
C TRP A 40 -2.08 -0.63 4.76
N THR A 41 -2.59 -1.80 4.37
CA THR A 41 -3.02 -2.07 3.00
C THR A 41 -4.08 -1.07 2.53
N PHE A 42 -5.04 -0.72 3.39
CA PHE A 42 -6.04 0.33 3.10
C PHE A 42 -5.38 1.72 2.92
N ALA A 43 -4.43 2.08 3.78
CA ALA A 43 -3.70 3.34 3.65
C ALA A 43 -2.94 3.42 2.31
N CYS A 44 -2.34 2.32 1.86
CA CYS A 44 -1.70 2.26 0.53
C CYS A 44 -2.71 2.53 -0.61
N VAL A 45 -3.93 2.00 -0.53
CA VAL A 45 -4.97 2.27 -1.54
C VAL A 45 -5.42 3.73 -1.49
N LEU A 46 -5.62 4.29 -0.29
CA LEU A 46 -5.99 5.69 -0.12
C LEU A 46 -4.92 6.65 -0.67
N TRP A 47 -3.65 6.31 -0.48
CA TRP A 47 -2.52 7.11 -0.98
C TRP A 47 -2.34 7.00 -2.50
N LEU A 48 -2.91 5.97 -3.14
CA LEU A 48 -2.90 5.82 -4.59
C LEU A 48 -3.73 6.93 -5.27
N PHE A 49 -4.84 7.36 -4.66
CA PHE A 49 -5.71 8.42 -5.20
C PHE A 49 -5.01 9.76 -5.44
N PRO A 50 -4.33 10.39 -4.46
CA PRO A 50 -3.64 11.66 -4.68
C PRO A 50 -2.46 11.50 -5.65
N VAL A 51 -1.78 10.36 -5.64
CA VAL A 51 -0.71 10.05 -6.60
C VAL A 51 -1.30 10.06 -8.02
N LEU A 52 -2.37 9.30 -8.28
CA LEU A 52 -3.06 9.29 -9.57
C LEU A 52 -3.64 10.67 -9.94
N SER A 53 -4.19 11.41 -8.98
CA SER A 53 -4.76 12.75 -9.19
C SER A 53 -3.69 13.76 -9.63
N ARG A 54 -2.48 13.72 -9.07
CA ARG A 54 -1.36 14.59 -9.49
C ARG A 54 -0.99 14.34 -10.95
N ARG A 55 -1.03 13.09 -11.42
CA ARG A 55 -0.77 12.76 -12.84
C ARG A 55 -1.82 13.30 -13.79
N ASN A 56 -3.08 13.35 -13.37
CA ASN A 56 -4.16 13.86 -14.21
C ASN A 56 -4.13 15.40 -14.30
N THR A 57 -3.54 16.08 -13.32
CA THR A 57 -3.35 17.55 -13.33
C THR A 57 -2.17 17.98 -14.20
N GLU A 58 -1.14 17.14 -14.36
CA GLU A 58 0.02 17.40 -15.23
C GLU A 58 -0.13 16.88 -16.67
N ARG A 59 -1.31 16.39 -17.05
CA ARG A 59 -1.65 16.00 -18.42
C ARG A 59 -2.51 17.06 -19.07
#